data_AF-A0A8B7ANW5-F1
#
_entry.id   AF-A0A8B7ANW5-F1
#
_cell.length_a   1.000
_cell.length_b   1.000
_cell.length_c   1.000
_cell.angle_alpha   90.00
_cell.angle_beta   90.00
_cell.angle_gamma   90.00
#
_symmetry.space_group_name_H-M   'P 1'
#
loop_
_entity.id
_entity.type
_entity.pdbx_description
1 polymer ?
#
loop_
_entity_poly.entity_id
_entity_poly.type
_entity_poly.pdbx_seq_one_letter_code
_entity_poly.pdbx_strand_id
1 'polypeptide(L)'
;MLGFFMTVFLEQLILTFRKEKPSFIDLETFNAGSDAGSDSEYESPFMGSGRGHALYAEPGPHAHSHGLSVQELSRSSPLRLLSLVFALSAHSIFEGLALGLQEEGEKVVSLFVGVAIHETLVAVALGVSMARSAMPLRDAAKLAVTVSAMIPLGIGIGLGIESAQGVPSSVASVLLQGLAGGTFLFVTFFEILAKELEEKSERLLKVLFLVLGYAVLAGMVFLKW
;
A
#
# COMPACT_ATOMS: atom_id res chain seq x y z
N MET A 1 13.01 13.76 7.24
CA MET A 1 11.80 14.10 8.04
C MET A 1 10.70 14.74 7.20
N LEU A 2 10.99 15.79 6.41
CA LEU A 2 9.99 16.39 5.52
C LEU A 2 9.33 15.38 4.54
N GLY A 3 10.12 14.51 3.89
CA GLY A 3 9.58 13.49 2.99
C GLY A 3 8.63 12.50 3.68
N PHE A 4 8.92 12.15 4.93
CA PHE A 4 8.06 11.28 5.75
C PHE A 4 6.70 11.94 6.05
N PHE A 5 6.70 13.21 6.45
CA PHE A 5 5.44 13.93 6.69
C PHE A 5 4.67 14.17 5.39
N MET A 6 5.38 14.39 4.27
CA MET A 6 4.77 14.54 2.95
C MET A 6 4.03 13.26 2.54
N THR A 7 4.64 12.08 2.70
CA THR A 7 4.00 10.80 2.39
C THR A 7 2.79 10.54 3.27
N VAL A 8 2.90 10.81 4.59
CA VAL A 8 1.76 10.71 5.50
C VAL A 8 0.63 11.64 5.06
N PHE A 9 0.94 12.91 4.77
CA PHE A 9 -0.06 13.87 4.32
C PHE A 9 -0.75 13.42 3.03
N LEU A 10 0.03 12.97 2.03
CA LEU A 10 -0.50 12.46 0.76
C LEU A 10 -1.38 11.23 0.95
N GLU A 11 -0.97 10.28 1.79
CA GLU A 11 -1.77 9.10 2.13
C GLU A 11 -3.12 9.52 2.77
N GLN A 12 -3.09 10.39 3.77
CA GLN A 12 -4.30 10.90 4.42
C GLN A 12 -5.18 11.70 3.47
N LEU A 13 -4.58 12.48 2.56
CA LEU A 13 -5.27 13.25 1.54
C LEU A 13 -6.00 12.35 0.54
N ILE A 14 -5.33 11.31 0.04
CA ILE A 14 -5.92 10.30 -0.86
C ILE A 14 -7.10 9.58 -0.18
N LEU A 15 -6.93 9.21 1.10
CA LEU A 15 -7.98 8.57 1.88
C LEU A 15 -9.17 9.52 2.12
N THR A 16 -8.91 10.80 2.37
CA THR A 16 -9.93 11.83 2.58
C THR A 16 -10.76 12.07 1.33
N PHE A 17 -10.11 12.33 0.18
CA PHE A 17 -10.82 12.59 -1.09
C PHE A 17 -11.60 11.37 -1.62
N ARG A 18 -11.18 10.14 -1.32
CA ARG A 18 -11.96 8.95 -1.70
C ARG A 18 -13.12 8.66 -0.75
N LYS A 19 -13.06 9.09 0.51
CA LYS A 19 -14.21 9.04 1.42
C LYS A 19 -15.30 10.02 1.00
N GLU A 20 -14.93 11.10 0.30
CA GLU A 20 -15.85 12.11 -0.24
C GLU A 20 -16.46 11.77 -1.60
N LYS A 21 -16.01 10.73 -2.33
CA LYS A 21 -16.78 10.23 -3.48
C LYS A 21 -17.98 9.45 -2.95
N PRO A 22 -19.22 9.97 -3.04
CA PRO A 22 -20.37 9.20 -2.60
C PRO A 22 -20.48 7.95 -3.48
N SER A 23 -20.84 6.83 -2.88
CA SER A 23 -21.38 5.67 -3.57
C SER A 23 -22.74 6.05 -4.16
N PHE A 24 -22.76 6.93 -5.16
CA PHE A 24 -23.94 7.28 -5.92
C PHE A 24 -23.86 6.53 -7.24
N ILE A 25 -24.40 5.31 -7.22
CA ILE A 25 -25.18 4.59 -8.23
C ILE A 25 -25.35 3.20 -7.60
N ASP A 26 -26.27 3.11 -6.64
CA ASP A 26 -26.97 1.86 -6.37
C ASP A 26 -28.31 1.99 -7.09
N LEU A 27 -28.26 1.78 -8.40
CA LEU A 27 -29.42 1.81 -9.29
C LEU A 27 -29.96 0.37 -9.44
N GLU A 28 -30.04 -0.38 -8.34
CA GLU A 28 -30.67 -1.71 -8.30
C GLU A 28 -31.88 -1.79 -7.35
N THR A 29 -32.30 -0.68 -6.71
CA THR A 29 -33.50 -0.68 -5.83
C THR A 29 -34.82 -0.33 -6.55
N PHE A 30 -34.82 -0.01 -7.85
CA PHE A 30 -36.06 0.34 -8.57
C PHE A 30 -36.70 -0.84 -9.34
N ASN A 31 -36.57 -2.07 -8.85
CA ASN A 31 -37.30 -3.23 -9.40
C ASN A 31 -37.90 -4.17 -8.33
N ALA A 32 -38.05 -3.71 -7.08
CA ALA A 32 -38.78 -4.43 -6.03
C ALA A 32 -40.05 -3.65 -5.68
N GLY A 33 -41.04 -3.71 -6.58
CA GLY A 33 -42.31 -2.98 -6.49
C GLY A 33 -43.50 -3.79 -7.00
N SER A 34 -43.55 -5.06 -6.64
CA SER A 34 -44.69 -5.99 -6.72
C SER A 34 -44.55 -6.85 -5.45
N ASP A 35 -45.48 -6.92 -4.51
CA ASP A 35 -46.92 -7.05 -4.65
C ASP A 35 -47.67 -6.39 -3.48
N ALA A 36 -48.84 -5.88 -3.79
CA ALA A 36 -49.77 -5.24 -2.87
C ALA A 36 -50.93 -6.18 -2.50
N GLY A 37 -51.34 -6.14 -1.23
CA GLY A 37 -52.70 -6.46 -0.74
C GLY A 37 -52.92 -7.91 -0.29
N SER A 38 -53.14 -8.14 1.02
CA SER A 38 -54.46 -8.27 1.70
C SER A 38 -55.26 -9.51 1.30
N ASP A 39 -56.03 -10.21 2.12
CA ASP A 39 -56.33 -10.28 3.56
C ASP A 39 -57.33 -11.47 3.69
N SER A 40 -57.36 -12.20 4.80
CA SER A 40 -58.58 -12.56 5.56
C SER A 40 -58.38 -13.72 6.55
N GLU A 41 -58.97 -13.51 7.72
CA GLU A 41 -59.11 -14.34 8.94
C GLU A 41 -59.92 -15.64 8.64
N TYR A 42 -60.14 -16.65 9.48
CA TYR A 42 -60.81 -16.70 10.81
C TYR A 42 -60.84 -18.14 11.38
N GLU A 43 -60.77 -18.26 12.72
CA GLU A 43 -61.40 -19.22 13.66
C GLU A 43 -61.12 -20.76 13.57
N SER A 44 -61.02 -21.57 14.63
CA SER A 44 -61.08 -21.45 16.11
C SER A 44 -60.72 -22.83 16.75
N PRO A 45 -60.65 -22.99 18.09
CA PRO A 45 -59.90 -24.04 18.79
C PRO A 45 -60.77 -25.23 19.21
N PHE A 46 -60.18 -26.38 19.63
CA PHE A 46 -60.59 -27.16 20.82
C PHE A 46 -59.80 -28.49 21.00
N MET A 47 -59.35 -28.70 22.25
CA MET A 47 -59.11 -29.94 23.01
C MET A 47 -58.27 -31.11 22.47
N GLY A 48 -57.24 -31.46 23.26
CA GLY A 48 -56.60 -32.77 23.28
C GLY A 48 -55.55 -32.91 24.39
N SER A 49 -56.00 -33.04 25.64
CA SER A 49 -55.16 -33.45 26.77
C SER A 49 -54.69 -34.89 26.56
N GLY A 50 -53.38 -35.11 26.49
CA GLY A 50 -52.77 -36.42 26.24
C GLY A 50 -51.35 -36.49 26.79
N ARG A 51 -51.24 -37.02 28.00
CA ARG A 51 -50.03 -37.28 28.78
C ARG A 51 -49.21 -38.38 28.11
N GLY A 52 -47.95 -38.10 27.74
CA GLY A 52 -47.04 -39.07 27.14
C GLY A 52 -45.57 -38.69 27.40
N HIS A 53 -44.88 -39.54 28.15
CA HIS A 53 -43.48 -39.44 28.53
C HIS A 53 -42.63 -40.24 27.53
N ALA A 54 -41.69 -39.60 26.82
CA ALA A 54 -40.46 -40.23 26.30
C ALA A 54 -39.54 -39.20 25.62
N LEU A 55 -38.33 -39.08 26.20
CA LEU A 55 -37.03 -38.77 25.60
C LEU A 55 -36.98 -38.48 24.09
N TYR A 56 -36.52 -37.28 23.69
CA TYR A 56 -35.52 -37.08 22.63
C TYR A 56 -34.74 -35.76 22.87
N ALA A 57 -33.45 -35.82 22.58
CA ALA A 57 -32.44 -34.78 22.75
C ALA A 57 -32.64 -33.58 21.80
N GLU A 58 -32.19 -32.40 22.21
CA GLU A 58 -31.45 -31.44 21.38
C GLU A 58 -30.80 -30.35 22.29
N PRO A 59 -29.47 -30.14 22.23
CA PRO A 59 -28.79 -29.06 22.93
C PRO A 59 -28.86 -27.77 22.09
N GLY A 60 -29.47 -26.71 22.65
CA GLY A 60 -29.48 -25.39 22.03
C GLY A 60 -28.05 -24.83 21.88
N PRO A 61 -27.58 -24.49 20.66
CA PRO A 61 -26.27 -23.88 20.50
C PRO A 61 -26.35 -22.38 20.84
N HIS A 62 -25.60 -21.98 21.87
CA HIS A 62 -25.17 -20.60 22.05
C HIS A 62 -24.23 -20.20 20.90
N ALA A 63 -24.77 -19.55 19.86
CA ALA A 63 -23.98 -18.98 18.77
C ALA A 63 -23.72 -17.49 19.05
N HIS A 64 -22.71 -17.19 19.85
CA HIS A 64 -22.05 -15.88 19.84
C HIS A 64 -20.93 -15.90 18.79
N SER A 65 -21.30 -15.81 17.51
CA SER A 65 -20.34 -15.47 16.46
C SER A 65 -20.09 -13.96 16.50
N HIS A 66 -19.16 -13.54 17.35
CA HIS A 66 -18.40 -12.33 17.08
C HIS A 66 -17.52 -12.57 15.85
N GLY A 67 -18.15 -12.54 14.67
CA GLY A 67 -17.49 -12.36 13.40
C GLY A 67 -16.89 -10.97 13.36
N LEU A 68 -15.75 -10.81 14.02
CA LEU A 68 -14.86 -9.68 13.80
C LEU A 68 -14.57 -9.66 12.30
N SER A 69 -14.93 -8.54 11.68
CA SER A 69 -14.99 -8.28 10.25
C SER A 69 -13.67 -8.53 9.52
N VAL A 70 -13.40 -9.78 9.16
CA VAL A 70 -12.37 -10.16 8.16
C VAL A 70 -12.65 -9.49 6.80
N GLN A 71 -13.89 -9.04 6.57
CA GLN A 71 -14.32 -8.36 5.36
C GLN A 71 -13.80 -6.91 5.23
N GLU A 72 -13.43 -6.23 6.32
CA GLU A 72 -12.84 -4.88 6.28
C GLU A 72 -11.35 -4.91 5.90
N LEU A 73 -10.63 -6.01 6.20
CA LEU A 73 -9.21 -6.18 5.87
C LEU A 73 -8.96 -6.56 4.40
N SER A 74 -9.93 -7.18 3.73
CA SER A 74 -9.78 -7.58 2.31
C SER A 74 -9.97 -6.40 1.33
N ARG A 75 -10.64 -5.32 1.76
CA ARG A 75 -10.82 -4.09 0.97
C ARG A 75 -9.54 -3.22 0.88
N SER A 76 -8.51 -3.56 1.65
CA SER A 76 -7.27 -2.78 1.82
C SER A 76 -6.17 -3.08 0.80
N SER A 77 -6.17 -4.26 0.15
CA SER A 77 -5.06 -4.71 -0.71
C SER A 77 -4.78 -3.80 -1.94
N PRO A 78 -5.79 -3.39 -2.74
CA PRO A 78 -5.54 -2.58 -3.93
C PRO A 78 -5.19 -1.12 -3.61
N LEU A 79 -5.76 -0.55 -2.54
CA LEU A 79 -5.49 0.84 -2.13
C LEU A 79 -4.08 0.99 -1.57
N ARG A 80 -3.65 -0.02 -0.84
CA ARG A 80 -2.31 -0.09 -0.33
C ARG A 80 -1.28 -0.24 -1.44
N LEU A 81 -1.53 -1.12 -2.41
CA LEU A 81 -0.65 -1.26 -3.56
C LEU A 81 -0.59 0.05 -4.37
N LEU A 82 -1.71 0.75 -4.49
CA LEU A 82 -1.75 2.07 -5.11
C LEU A 82 -0.94 3.10 -4.31
N SER A 83 -1.09 3.16 -2.98
CA SER A 83 -0.30 4.02 -2.09
C SER A 83 1.19 3.73 -2.24
N LEU A 84 1.57 2.45 -2.23
CA LEU A 84 2.94 2.00 -2.42
C LEU A 84 3.51 2.45 -3.76
N VAL A 85 2.80 2.20 -4.85
CA VAL A 85 3.24 2.63 -6.20
C VAL A 85 3.35 4.15 -6.27
N PHE A 86 2.44 4.88 -5.66
CA PHE A 86 2.46 6.33 -5.64
C PHE A 86 3.64 6.88 -4.82
N ALA A 87 3.87 6.36 -3.62
CA ALA A 87 4.98 6.75 -2.76
C ALA A 87 6.34 6.44 -3.40
N LEU A 88 6.46 5.27 -4.02
CA LEU A 88 7.64 4.88 -4.79
C LEU A 88 7.83 5.77 -6.02
N SER A 89 6.76 6.12 -6.74
CA SER A 89 6.85 7.05 -7.88
C SER A 89 7.37 8.43 -7.46
N ALA A 90 6.86 8.98 -6.35
CA ALA A 90 7.32 10.25 -5.82
C ALA A 90 8.79 10.18 -5.37
N HIS A 91 9.17 9.09 -4.69
CA HIS A 91 10.55 8.80 -4.31
C HIS A 91 11.48 8.81 -5.53
N SER A 92 11.16 8.03 -6.55
CA SER A 92 11.93 7.91 -7.79
C SER A 92 12.05 9.25 -8.56
N ILE A 93 11.03 10.11 -8.54
CA ILE A 93 11.13 11.46 -9.13
C ILE A 93 12.16 12.30 -8.36
N PHE A 94 12.12 12.31 -7.02
CA PHE A 94 13.05 13.10 -6.21
C PHE A 94 14.50 12.64 -6.37
N GLU A 95 14.72 11.33 -6.45
CA GLU A 95 16.05 10.78 -6.72
C GLU A 95 16.54 11.16 -8.11
N GLY A 96 15.69 11.04 -9.14
CA GLY A 96 16.03 11.45 -10.50
C GLY A 96 16.37 12.93 -10.58
N LEU A 97 15.59 13.80 -9.94
CA LEU A 97 15.87 15.24 -9.86
C LEU A 97 17.22 15.48 -9.17
N ALA A 98 17.47 14.81 -8.04
CA ALA A 98 18.73 14.96 -7.31
C ALA A 98 19.94 14.56 -8.16
N LEU A 99 19.84 13.48 -8.95
CA LEU A 99 20.84 13.03 -9.90
C LEU A 99 21.05 14.03 -11.05
N GLY A 100 19.97 14.53 -11.64
CA GLY A 100 20.03 15.49 -12.75
C GLY A 100 20.56 16.88 -12.36
N LEU A 101 20.56 17.21 -11.08
CA LEU A 101 21.11 18.45 -10.53
C LEU A 101 22.60 18.34 -10.15
N GLN A 102 23.21 17.16 -10.23
CA GLN A 102 24.63 17.01 -9.89
C GLN A 102 25.54 17.44 -11.04
N GLU A 103 26.42 18.40 -10.75
CA GLU A 103 27.39 18.93 -11.70
C GLU A 103 28.70 18.11 -11.71
N GLU A 104 29.05 17.50 -10.58
CA GLU A 104 30.29 16.74 -10.42
C GLU A 104 30.10 15.28 -10.85
N GLY A 105 30.82 14.86 -11.89
CA GLY A 105 30.73 13.50 -12.44
C GLY A 105 31.02 12.39 -11.41
N GLU A 106 31.95 12.61 -10.48
CA GLU A 106 32.24 11.65 -9.41
C GLU A 106 31.04 11.46 -8.46
N LYS A 107 30.35 12.57 -8.11
CA LYS A 107 29.13 12.51 -7.29
C LYS A 107 27.99 11.84 -8.05
N VAL A 108 27.84 12.10 -9.34
CA VAL A 108 26.83 11.43 -10.19
C VAL A 108 27.03 9.92 -10.16
N VAL A 109 28.26 9.43 -10.37
CA VAL A 109 28.56 7.99 -10.36
C VAL A 109 28.31 7.39 -8.99
N SER A 110 28.80 8.03 -7.93
CA SER A 110 28.62 7.55 -6.55
C SER A 110 27.13 7.45 -6.18
N LEU A 111 26.34 8.48 -6.49
CA LEU A 111 24.90 8.48 -6.25
C LEU A 111 24.16 7.47 -7.12
N PHE A 112 24.53 7.36 -8.40
CA PHE A 112 23.90 6.41 -9.31
C PHE A 112 24.11 4.95 -8.86
N VAL A 113 25.31 4.59 -8.43
CA VAL A 113 25.59 3.26 -7.89
C VAL A 113 24.76 2.99 -6.64
N GLY A 114 24.70 3.97 -5.73
CA GLY A 114 23.86 3.90 -4.54
C GLY A 114 22.39 3.69 -4.88
N VAL A 115 21.86 4.47 -5.83
CA VAL A 115 20.49 4.36 -6.36
C VAL A 115 20.24 2.99 -6.99
N ALA A 116 21.11 2.55 -7.89
CA ALA A 116 20.95 1.27 -8.59
C ALA A 116 20.83 0.09 -7.62
N ILE A 117 21.65 0.06 -6.56
CA ILE A 117 21.61 -1.02 -5.57
C ILE A 117 20.26 -1.05 -4.86
N HIS A 118 19.83 0.06 -4.26
CA HIS A 118 18.62 0.02 -3.44
C HIS A 118 17.33 0.03 -4.28
N GLU A 119 17.34 0.61 -5.47
CA GLU A 119 16.20 0.59 -6.39
C GLU A 119 15.91 -0.84 -6.87
N THR A 120 16.93 -1.69 -7.02
CA THR A 120 16.70 -3.12 -7.31
C THR A 120 15.97 -3.82 -6.17
N LEU A 121 16.30 -3.50 -4.92
CA LEU A 121 15.64 -4.06 -3.74
C LEU A 121 14.19 -3.57 -3.62
N VAL A 122 13.97 -2.29 -3.90
CA VAL A 122 12.63 -1.67 -3.97
C VAL A 122 11.79 -2.34 -5.06
N ALA A 123 12.33 -2.53 -6.26
CA ALA A 123 11.65 -3.18 -7.36
C ALA A 123 11.26 -4.63 -7.04
N VAL A 124 12.15 -5.39 -6.38
CA VAL A 124 11.86 -6.74 -5.90
C VAL A 124 10.74 -6.72 -4.85
N ALA A 125 10.78 -5.81 -3.87
CA ALA A 125 9.74 -5.69 -2.85
C ALA A 125 8.37 -5.30 -3.44
N LEU A 126 8.35 -4.39 -4.42
CA LEU A 126 7.16 -4.03 -5.18
C LEU A 126 6.64 -5.24 -5.98
N GLY A 127 7.53 -5.99 -6.66
CA GLY A 127 7.20 -7.21 -7.38
C GLY A 127 6.53 -8.26 -6.51
N VAL A 128 7.09 -8.51 -5.32
CA VAL A 128 6.49 -9.42 -4.32
C VAL A 128 5.13 -8.91 -3.85
N SER A 129 4.97 -7.59 -3.65
CA SER A 129 3.70 -6.98 -3.25
C SER A 129 2.62 -7.15 -4.32
N MET A 130 2.97 -6.98 -5.61
CA MET A 130 2.08 -7.22 -6.75
C MET A 130 1.71 -8.71 -6.86
N ALA A 131 2.67 -9.62 -6.69
CA ALA A 131 2.43 -11.06 -6.71
C ALA A 131 1.47 -11.50 -5.57
N ARG A 132 1.67 -10.99 -4.34
CA ARG A 132 0.78 -11.25 -3.19
C ARG A 132 -0.64 -10.71 -3.40
N SER A 133 -0.81 -9.69 -4.23
CA SER A 133 -2.12 -9.15 -4.59
C SER A 133 -2.82 -9.91 -5.73
N ALA A 134 -2.22 -11.01 -6.21
CA ALA A 134 -2.69 -11.79 -7.36
C ALA A 134 -2.94 -10.93 -8.62
N MET A 135 -2.14 -9.88 -8.78
CA MET A 135 -2.27 -8.95 -9.91
C MET A 135 -1.87 -9.65 -11.21
N PRO A 136 -2.65 -9.50 -12.31
CA PRO A 136 -2.26 -10.04 -13.60
C PRO A 136 -0.96 -9.40 -14.07
N LEU A 137 -0.06 -10.22 -14.66
CA LEU A 137 1.28 -9.80 -15.08
C LEU A 137 1.28 -8.56 -15.97
N ARG A 138 0.24 -8.39 -16.80
CA ARG A 138 0.09 -7.22 -17.67
C ARG A 138 -0.04 -5.92 -16.89
N ASP A 139 -0.81 -5.93 -15.80
CA ASP A 139 -1.00 -4.72 -14.99
C ASP A 139 0.19 -4.49 -14.06
N ALA A 140 0.79 -5.56 -13.53
CA ALA A 140 2.04 -5.46 -12.80
C ALA A 140 3.17 -4.86 -13.65
N ALA A 141 3.28 -5.29 -14.91
CA ALA A 141 4.24 -4.73 -15.86
C ALA A 141 4.00 -3.24 -16.15
N LYS A 142 2.73 -2.81 -16.31
CA LYS A 142 2.40 -1.39 -16.48
C LYS A 142 2.85 -0.57 -15.28
N LEU A 143 2.53 -1.01 -14.05
CA LEU A 143 2.93 -0.30 -12.84
C LEU A 143 4.45 -0.25 -12.66
N ALA A 144 5.15 -1.36 -12.93
CA ALA A 144 6.60 -1.42 -12.89
C ALA A 144 7.24 -0.44 -13.89
N VAL A 145 6.71 -0.37 -15.12
CA VAL A 145 7.16 0.61 -16.13
C VAL A 145 6.86 2.04 -15.67
N THR A 146 5.69 2.30 -15.09
CA THR A 146 5.35 3.62 -14.55
C THR A 146 6.35 4.07 -13.48
N VAL A 147 6.63 3.23 -12.48
CA VAL A 147 7.60 3.55 -11.42
C VAL A 147 8.99 3.73 -12.00
N SER A 148 9.45 2.82 -12.87
CA SER A 148 10.78 2.90 -13.48
C SER A 148 10.98 4.16 -14.33
N ALA A 149 9.94 4.64 -15.01
CA ALA A 149 10.00 5.86 -15.83
C ALA A 149 10.15 7.14 -15.00
N MET A 150 9.88 7.11 -13.69
CA MET A 150 9.97 8.28 -12.82
C MET A 150 11.42 8.77 -12.61
N ILE A 151 12.40 7.86 -12.55
CA ILE A 151 13.82 8.24 -12.41
C ILE A 151 14.31 8.99 -13.67
N PRO A 152 14.18 8.46 -14.91
CA PRO A 152 14.54 9.19 -16.12
C PRO A 152 13.80 10.53 -16.27
N LEU A 153 12.51 10.57 -15.90
CA LEU A 153 11.72 11.79 -15.89
C LEU A 153 12.33 12.83 -14.93
N GLY A 154 12.61 12.42 -13.69
CA GLY A 154 13.26 13.28 -12.71
C GLY A 154 14.62 13.79 -13.18
N ILE A 155 15.46 12.93 -13.78
CA ILE A 155 16.76 13.32 -14.35
C ILE A 155 16.58 14.39 -15.43
N GLY A 156 15.66 14.18 -16.37
CA GLY A 156 15.39 15.14 -17.44
C GLY A 156 14.95 16.51 -16.91
N ILE A 157 14.08 16.52 -15.90
CA ILE A 157 13.66 17.76 -15.23
C ILE A 157 14.85 18.40 -14.49
N GLY A 158 15.66 17.62 -13.79
CA GLY A 158 16.83 18.08 -13.05
C GLY A 158 17.85 18.77 -13.96
N LEU A 159 18.17 18.15 -15.10
CA LEU A 159 19.05 18.72 -16.13
C LEU A 159 18.46 20.01 -16.73
N GLY A 160 17.14 20.05 -16.94
CA GLY A 160 16.45 21.26 -17.39
C GLY A 160 16.61 22.43 -16.40
N ILE A 161 16.47 22.15 -15.10
CA ILE A 161 16.64 23.15 -14.04
C ILE A 161 18.10 23.62 -13.93
N GLU A 162 19.05 22.67 -13.98
CA GLU A 162 20.49 22.96 -13.94
C GLU A 162 20.89 23.90 -15.10
N SER A 163 20.43 23.59 -16.31
CA SER A 163 20.73 24.39 -17.50
C SER A 163 20.19 25.83 -17.45
N ALA A 164 19.18 26.10 -16.63
CA ALA A 164 18.54 27.42 -16.51
C ALA A 164 19.31 28.41 -15.60
N GLN A 165 20.47 28.02 -15.04
CA GLN A 165 21.43 28.86 -14.29
C GLN A 165 20.83 29.67 -13.10
N GLY A 166 19.63 29.32 -12.63
CA GLY A 166 18.86 30.14 -11.69
C GLY A 166 18.79 29.64 -10.24
N VAL A 167 19.30 28.44 -9.94
CA VAL A 167 19.13 27.78 -8.63
C VAL A 167 20.47 27.24 -8.12
N PRO A 168 20.84 27.42 -6.84
CA PRO A 168 21.98 26.74 -6.25
C PRO A 168 21.74 25.22 -6.25
N SER A 169 22.26 24.54 -7.28
CA SER A 169 21.95 23.15 -7.63
C SER A 169 22.31 22.16 -6.51
N SER A 170 23.41 22.42 -5.79
CA SER A 170 23.87 21.59 -4.67
C SER A 170 22.90 21.56 -3.49
N VAL A 171 22.32 22.70 -3.11
CA VAL A 171 21.35 22.78 -2.01
C VAL A 171 20.05 22.09 -2.39
N ALA A 172 19.56 22.32 -3.62
CA ALA A 172 18.37 21.66 -4.13
C ALA A 172 18.55 20.13 -4.18
N SER A 173 19.68 19.63 -4.66
CA SER A 173 19.99 18.20 -4.69
C SER A 173 19.98 17.58 -3.29
N VAL A 174 20.61 18.22 -2.29
CA VAL A 174 20.60 17.73 -0.90
C VAL A 174 19.18 17.72 -0.30
N LEU A 175 18.36 18.74 -0.58
CA LEU A 175 16.97 18.78 -0.12
C LEU A 175 16.14 17.65 -0.75
N LEU A 176 16.31 17.42 -2.05
CA LEU A 176 15.62 16.35 -2.79
C LEU A 176 16.04 14.97 -2.28
N GLN A 177 17.33 14.75 -2.01
CA GLN A 177 17.83 13.54 -1.35
C GLN A 177 17.23 13.35 0.05
N GLY A 178 17.10 14.44 0.81
CA GLY A 178 16.45 14.41 2.13
C GLY A 178 14.94 14.10 2.05
N LEU A 179 14.27 14.55 1.00
CA LEU A 179 12.87 14.19 0.70
C LEU A 179 12.77 12.72 0.30
N ALA A 180 13.58 12.27 -0.66
CA ALA A 180 13.65 10.88 -1.11
C ALA A 180 13.96 9.91 0.05
N GLY A 181 14.96 10.21 0.88
CA GLY A 181 15.26 9.41 2.06
C GLY A 181 14.11 9.38 3.07
N GLY A 182 13.38 10.50 3.22
CA GLY A 182 12.19 10.56 4.06
C GLY A 182 11.04 9.69 3.55
N THR A 183 10.77 9.71 2.24
CA THR A 183 9.74 8.86 1.63
C THR A 183 10.12 7.37 1.71
N PHE A 184 11.39 7.04 1.47
CA PHE A 184 11.91 5.68 1.58
C PHE A 184 11.73 5.09 2.99
N LEU A 185 12.02 5.89 4.03
CA LEU A 185 11.79 5.47 5.41
C LEU A 185 10.31 5.19 5.70
N PHE A 186 9.41 6.05 5.22
CA PHE A 186 7.97 5.82 5.37
C PHE A 186 7.56 4.49 4.70
N VAL A 187 7.90 4.32 3.43
CA VAL A 187 7.56 3.12 2.65
C VAL A 187 8.12 1.87 3.31
N THR A 188 9.39 1.90 3.70
CA THR A 188 10.07 0.74 4.31
C THR A 188 9.43 0.35 5.64
N PHE A 189 9.26 1.29 6.57
CA PHE A 189 8.82 0.96 7.92
C PHE A 189 7.30 0.73 8.01
N PHE A 190 6.50 1.54 7.33
CA PHE A 190 5.04 1.53 7.49
C PHE A 190 4.33 0.74 6.39
N GLU A 191 4.76 0.88 5.14
CA GLU A 191 4.08 0.19 4.03
C GLU A 191 4.60 -1.22 3.77
N ILE A 192 5.85 -1.54 4.08
CA ILE A 192 6.42 -2.87 3.88
C ILE A 192 6.57 -3.60 5.21
N LEU A 193 7.43 -3.09 6.10
CA LEU A 193 7.86 -3.81 7.30
C LEU A 193 6.73 -4.05 8.31
N ALA A 194 5.90 -3.04 8.59
CA ALA A 194 4.80 -3.18 9.54
C ALA A 194 3.84 -4.33 9.17
N LYS A 195 3.56 -4.52 7.88
CA LYS A 195 2.72 -5.63 7.41
C LYS A 195 3.43 -6.96 7.45
N GLU A 196 4.69 -6.98 7.08
CA GLU A 196 5.45 -8.23 7.08
C GLU A 196 5.56 -8.79 8.51
N LEU A 197 5.63 -7.92 9.52
CA LEU A 197 5.64 -8.28 10.94
C LEU A 197 4.25 -8.46 11.58
N GLU A 198 3.18 -7.97 10.95
CA GLU A 198 1.79 -8.18 11.40
C GLU A 198 1.37 -9.64 11.25
N GLU A 199 1.89 -10.32 10.24
CA GLU A 199 1.72 -11.75 10.06
C GLU A 199 2.47 -12.53 11.15
N LYS A 200 1.72 -13.30 11.95
CA LYS A 200 2.24 -13.99 13.15
C LYS A 200 3.22 -15.13 12.85
N SER A 201 3.29 -15.59 11.59
CA SER A 201 4.17 -16.69 11.20
C SER A 201 5.65 -16.26 11.20
N GLU A 202 6.50 -17.06 11.84
CA GLU A 202 7.97 -16.95 11.79
C GLU A 202 8.56 -15.55 12.04
N ARG A 203 7.96 -14.77 12.95
CA ARG A 203 8.34 -13.37 13.19
C ARG A 203 9.82 -13.17 13.51
N LEU A 204 10.44 -14.08 14.25
CA LEU A 204 11.87 -14.01 14.57
C LEU A 204 12.76 -14.21 13.33
N LEU A 205 12.35 -15.09 12.41
CA LEU A 205 13.07 -15.33 11.17
C LEU A 205 12.98 -14.09 10.26
N LYS A 206 11.81 -13.47 10.16
CA LYS A 206 11.62 -12.21 9.43
C LYS A 206 12.51 -11.08 9.97
N VAL A 207 12.59 -10.95 11.29
CA VAL A 207 13.49 -9.97 11.94
C VAL A 207 14.96 -10.31 11.71
N LEU A 208 15.35 -11.59 11.74
CA LEU A 208 16.71 -12.02 11.42
C LEU A 208 17.10 -11.62 10.00
N PHE A 209 16.24 -11.91 9.01
CA PHE A 209 16.46 -11.50 7.61
C PHE A 209 16.48 -9.99 7.43
N LEU A 210 15.66 -9.24 8.17
CA LEU A 210 15.70 -7.77 8.19
C LEU A 210 17.05 -7.25 8.68
N VAL A 211 17.53 -7.76 9.83
CA VAL A 211 18.82 -7.35 10.40
C VAL A 211 19.97 -7.74 9.47
N LEU A 212 19.91 -8.93 8.87
CA LEU A 212 20.90 -9.39 7.89
C LEU A 212 20.93 -8.50 6.65
N GLY A 213 19.77 -8.17 6.08
CA GLY A 213 19.67 -7.27 4.93
C GLY A 213 20.19 -5.86 5.23
N TYR A 214 19.85 -5.33 6.41
CA TYR A 214 20.40 -4.05 6.87
C TYR A 214 21.93 -4.11 7.03
N ALA A 215 22.47 -5.18 7.62
CA ALA A 215 23.91 -5.35 7.79
C ALA A 215 24.66 -5.41 6.46
N VAL A 216 24.09 -6.09 5.45
CA VAL A 216 24.65 -6.12 4.09
C VAL A 216 24.69 -4.71 3.49
N LEU A 217 23.58 -3.98 3.52
CA LEU A 217 23.51 -2.61 3.00
C LEU A 217 24.45 -1.65 3.74
N ALA A 218 24.50 -1.74 5.07
CA ALA A 218 25.44 -0.96 5.88
C ALA A 218 26.90 -1.32 5.56
N GLY A 219 27.20 -2.59 5.34
CA GLY A 219 28.51 -3.06 4.90
C GLY A 219 28.92 -2.47 3.55
N MET A 220 27.99 -2.35 2.60
CA MET A 220 28.27 -1.76 1.29
C MET A 220 28.73 -0.30 1.37
N VAL A 221 28.30 0.46 2.37
CA VAL A 221 28.75 1.85 2.59
C VAL A 221 30.25 1.94 2.88
N PHE A 222 30.85 0.88 3.43
CA PHE A 222 32.28 0.85 3.74
C PHE A 222 33.15 0.37 2.56
N LEU A 223 32.55 -0.14 1.48
CA LEU A 223 33.31 -0.40 0.27
C LEU A 223 33.63 0.93 -0.41
N LYS A 224 34.92 1.20 -0.56
CA LYS A 224 35.43 2.32 -1.35
C LYS A 224 35.26 1.97 -2.84
N TRP A 225 34.41 2.73 -3.52
CA TRP A 225 34.24 2.72 -4.97
C TRP A 225 34.67 4.07 -5.52
#